data_AF-M2XW91-F1
#
_entry.id   AF-M2XW91-F1
#
_cell.length_a   1.000
_cell.length_b   1.000
_cell.length_c   1.000
_cell.angle_alpha   90.00
_cell.angle_beta   90.00
_cell.angle_gamma   90.00
#
_symmetry.space_group_name_H-M   'P 1'
#
loop_
_entity.id
_entity.type
_entity.pdbx_description
1 polymer ?
#
loop_
_entity_poly.entity_id
_entity_poly.type
_entity_poly.pdbx_seq_one_letter_code
_entity_poly.pdbx_strand_id
1 'polypeptide(L)'
;MKEMEKINTVGFVTDKVEYTKNNKFKIVRGKRKYLSLQPTRRLSSLQCIVENGVASPNCSGKVVDVKQKQPLTPKDWSVSSWRKKPAKQQPIYPDQDAVEKIVSHIKHLPPLVQAEEAKLLRFRLSEVCRGRGFVLQGGDCAESLEESTDGVRDTVRALFKMAMILMWGSLEPVVKIGRIGGQFAKPRSEDWEERDGQRLPCYRGDIVNGAPFDLVSRIPDPRRMLAAYQHSAGTTNLVRALASGGFADLRNVKSWGMDWASNTEKGRAYLDTAERIEEAVRFWETCGVSVQDPIIYSTEVFTSHEALLLPYEEALCRKDPLTGDMYATSGAFIWIGERTRDLDGAHVEFARGVANPIGVKVGSGMKVDELLCLCDILNPRNEMGRLTLITRMGSKNLASKLPYLVRALKKEGKNVVWITDAMHGNTYKTSSGVKTRSWNHILEEVRDFFAVHRAEGTRAGGVHFEMTGKEVTECVGGMVDLKAESLSERYESLCDPRLNLSQSLELAFEIAEILKRQRQHS
;
A
#
# COMPACT_ATOMS: atom_id res chain seq x y z
N MET A 1 -13.27 44.92 -16.13
CA MET A 1 -14.40 44.43 -15.30
C MET A 1 -15.31 43.56 -16.13
N LYS A 2 -15.25 42.25 -15.82
CA LYS A 2 -16.36 41.27 -15.81
C LYS A 2 -17.10 40.95 -17.13
N GLU A 3 -16.92 39.73 -17.66
CA GLU A 3 -17.74 38.51 -17.39
C GLU A 3 -19.02 38.54 -18.26
N MET A 4 -19.39 37.52 -19.04
CA MET A 4 -19.93 36.26 -18.52
C MET A 4 -20.17 35.21 -19.65
N GLU A 5 -19.91 33.95 -19.28
CA GLU A 5 -20.71 32.74 -19.54
C GLU A 5 -20.96 32.22 -20.97
N LYS A 6 -20.25 31.14 -21.32
CA LYS A 6 -20.79 30.03 -22.12
C LYS A 6 -21.00 28.81 -21.21
N ILE A 7 -22.22 28.64 -20.74
CA ILE A 7 -22.71 27.41 -20.11
C ILE A 7 -23.24 26.51 -21.23
N ASN A 8 -22.66 25.31 -21.38
CA ASN A 8 -23.25 24.24 -22.18
C ASN A 8 -24.33 23.55 -21.32
N THR A 9 -25.58 23.92 -21.53
CA THR A 9 -26.74 23.28 -20.89
C THR A 9 -27.02 21.93 -21.53
N VAL A 10 -26.97 20.88 -20.72
CA VAL A 10 -27.49 19.54 -21.01
C VAL A 10 -29.02 19.64 -21.18
N GLY A 11 -29.54 19.14 -22.30
CA GLY A 11 -30.96 19.25 -22.64
C GLY A 11 -31.86 18.46 -21.71
N PHE A 12 -32.75 19.15 -21.00
CA PHE A 12 -33.93 18.57 -20.35
C PHE A 12 -35.09 18.50 -21.35
N VAL A 13 -35.78 17.36 -21.40
CA VAL A 13 -37.03 17.18 -22.16
C VAL A 13 -38.18 17.74 -21.32
N THR A 14 -38.90 18.74 -21.82
CA THR A 14 -40.16 19.20 -21.23
C THR A 14 -41.33 18.84 -22.14
N ASP A 15 -42.25 18.01 -21.64
CA ASP A 15 -43.53 17.77 -22.29
C ASP A 15 -44.42 19.01 -22.14
N LYS A 16 -44.99 19.53 -23.24
CA LYS A 16 -45.94 20.65 -23.23
C LYS A 16 -47.38 20.14 -23.05
N VAL A 17 -48.13 20.78 -22.15
CA VAL A 17 -49.57 20.61 -21.97
C VAL A 17 -50.27 21.86 -22.50
N GLU A 18 -51.23 21.69 -23.42
CA GLU A 18 -52.04 22.80 -23.96
C GLU A 18 -53.51 22.66 -23.54
N TYR A 19 -54.13 23.79 -23.21
CA TYR A 19 -55.54 23.89 -22.83
C TYR A 19 -56.42 24.16 -24.04
N THR A 20 -57.55 23.44 -24.15
CA THR A 20 -58.60 23.75 -25.13
C THR A 20 -59.90 24.10 -24.42
N LYS A 21 -60.72 24.96 -25.05
CA LYS A 21 -61.90 25.65 -24.49
C LYS A 21 -63.01 24.76 -23.88
N ASN A 22 -62.90 23.43 -23.91
CA ASN A 22 -63.91 22.50 -23.39
C ASN A 22 -63.38 21.56 -22.27
N ASN A 23 -62.38 21.97 -21.49
CA ASN A 23 -61.89 21.25 -20.29
C ASN A 23 -61.58 19.75 -20.49
N LYS A 24 -60.87 19.40 -21.57
CA LYS A 24 -60.26 18.06 -21.75
C LYS A 24 -58.76 18.20 -22.02
N PHE A 25 -57.96 17.35 -21.35
CA PHE A 25 -56.49 17.33 -21.45
C PHE A 25 -56.01 16.60 -22.71
N LYS A 26 -54.99 17.14 -23.39
CA LYS A 26 -54.28 16.45 -24.47
C LYS A 26 -52.77 16.61 -24.27
N ILE A 27 -52.05 15.50 -24.11
CA ILE A 27 -50.58 15.47 -24.04
C ILE A 27 -50.05 15.29 -25.46
N VAL A 28 -49.24 16.23 -25.96
CA VAL A 28 -48.59 16.11 -27.27
C VAL A 28 -47.13 15.70 -27.05
N ARG A 29 -46.81 14.43 -27.28
CA ARG A 29 -45.43 13.92 -27.21
C ARG A 29 -44.63 14.39 -28.42
N GLY A 30 -43.52 15.10 -28.18
CA GLY A 30 -42.57 15.47 -29.23
C GLY A 30 -41.91 14.24 -29.88
N LYS A 31 -41.71 14.26 -31.20
CA LYS A 31 -41.05 13.17 -31.96
C LYS A 31 -39.59 12.99 -31.52
N ARG A 32 -39.19 11.76 -31.18
CA ARG A 32 -37.78 11.38 -30.99
C ARG A 32 -37.04 11.43 -32.34
N LYS A 33 -35.98 12.24 -32.44
CA LYS A 33 -34.93 12.07 -33.46
C LYS A 33 -33.74 11.40 -32.79
N TYR A 34 -33.47 10.13 -33.12
CA TYR A 34 -32.19 9.51 -32.84
C TYR A 34 -31.22 9.90 -33.95
N LEU A 35 -30.17 10.66 -33.60
CA LEU A 35 -28.99 10.79 -34.46
C LEU A 35 -28.14 9.53 -34.24
N SER A 36 -27.98 8.72 -35.29
CA SER A 36 -27.03 7.61 -35.30
C SER A 36 -25.61 8.17 -35.30
N LEU A 37 -24.91 8.06 -34.18
CA LEU A 37 -23.46 8.24 -34.15
C LEU A 37 -22.83 6.94 -34.67
N GLN A 38 -22.28 6.98 -35.88
CA GLN A 38 -21.36 5.94 -36.35
C GLN A 38 -20.13 5.91 -35.43
N PRO A 39 -19.53 4.72 -35.17
CA PRO A 39 -18.39 4.63 -34.28
C PRO A 39 -17.16 5.25 -34.96
N THR A 40 -16.81 6.46 -34.54
CA THR A 40 -15.51 7.07 -34.84
C THR A 40 -14.42 6.23 -34.18
N ARG A 41 -13.34 6.05 -34.96
CA ARG A 41 -12.18 5.20 -34.70
C ARG A 41 -11.66 5.34 -33.25
N ARG A 42 -11.33 4.18 -32.66
CA ARG A 42 -10.58 4.02 -31.42
C ARG A 42 -9.35 4.95 -31.40
N LEU A 43 -9.29 5.85 -30.42
CA LEU A 43 -8.03 6.46 -29.97
C LEU A 43 -7.32 5.45 -29.06
N SER A 44 -6.49 4.61 -29.66
CA SER A 44 -5.43 3.89 -28.95
C SER A 44 -4.20 4.79 -28.92
N SER A 45 -4.04 5.61 -27.88
CA SER A 45 -2.78 6.30 -27.60
C SER A 45 -1.99 5.51 -26.54
N LEU A 46 -1.46 4.37 -26.96
CA LEU A 46 -0.20 3.86 -26.41
C LEU A 46 0.88 4.59 -27.20
N GLN A 47 1.52 5.57 -26.58
CA GLN A 47 2.71 6.22 -27.12
C GLN A 47 3.82 5.16 -27.25
N CYS A 48 4.12 4.76 -28.48
CA CYS A 48 5.38 4.10 -28.79
C CYS A 48 6.52 5.08 -28.47
N ILE A 49 7.38 4.69 -27.55
CA ILE A 49 8.72 5.26 -27.44
C ILE A 49 9.47 4.78 -28.68
N VAL A 50 9.76 5.69 -29.61
CA VAL A 50 10.64 5.45 -30.75
C VAL A 50 12.02 5.97 -30.36
N GLU A 51 12.94 5.05 -30.08
CA GLU A 51 14.37 5.36 -30.05
C GLU A 51 14.83 5.63 -31.49
N ASN A 52 15.54 6.76 -31.66
CA ASN A 52 16.31 7.17 -32.83
C ASN A 52 15.49 7.47 -34.11
N GLY A 53 15.27 8.77 -34.33
CA GLY A 53 14.56 9.30 -35.48
C GLY A 53 15.24 9.02 -36.81
N VAL A 54 14.53 8.31 -37.69
CA VAL A 54 14.32 8.63 -39.12
C VAL A 54 13.00 7.96 -39.51
N ALA A 55 12.02 8.71 -40.01
CA ALA A 55 10.74 8.15 -40.46
C ALA A 55 10.89 7.48 -41.84
N SER A 56 10.52 6.20 -41.94
CA SER A 56 10.37 5.49 -43.23
C SER A 56 8.89 5.25 -43.53
N PRO A 57 8.37 5.63 -44.72
CA PRO A 57 6.96 5.46 -45.05
C PRO A 57 6.75 4.09 -45.71
N ASN A 58 6.55 3.03 -44.91
CA ASN A 58 5.82 1.83 -45.30
C ASN A 58 5.66 0.88 -44.10
N CYS A 59 4.55 0.98 -43.38
CA CYS A 59 4.12 -0.04 -42.43
C CYS A 59 2.67 -0.42 -42.76
N SER A 60 2.52 -1.42 -43.63
CA SER A 60 1.27 -2.16 -43.76
C SER A 60 1.02 -2.91 -42.44
N GLY A 61 -0.07 -2.55 -41.76
CA GLY A 61 -0.42 -3.10 -40.46
C GLY A 61 -0.66 -4.61 -40.52
N LYS A 62 0.29 -5.39 -40.02
CA LYS A 62 0.00 -6.73 -39.50
C LYS A 62 -0.55 -6.56 -38.09
N VAL A 63 -1.82 -6.93 -37.91
CA VAL A 63 -2.41 -7.15 -36.59
C VAL A 63 -1.57 -8.23 -35.91
N VAL A 64 -0.77 -7.84 -34.92
CA VAL A 64 -0.05 -8.79 -34.08
C VAL A 64 -1.11 -9.49 -33.23
N ASP A 65 -1.32 -10.77 -33.48
CA ASP A 65 -2.13 -11.64 -32.64
C ASP A 65 -1.58 -11.58 -31.21
N VAL A 66 -2.31 -10.92 -30.31
CA VAL A 66 -2.00 -10.92 -28.87
C VAL A 66 -2.28 -12.33 -28.38
N LYS A 67 -1.27 -13.20 -28.41
CA LYS A 67 -1.33 -14.53 -27.79
C LYS A 67 -1.94 -14.36 -26.40
N GLN A 68 -3.12 -14.94 -26.18
CA GLN A 68 -3.80 -14.93 -24.88
C GLN A 68 -2.81 -15.47 -23.84
N LYS A 69 -2.26 -14.59 -23.00
CA LYS A 69 -1.45 -15.01 -21.86
C LYS A 69 -2.34 -15.88 -20.97
N GLN A 70 -1.84 -17.04 -20.55
CA GLN A 70 -2.57 -17.90 -19.63
C GLN A 70 -2.94 -17.15 -18.35
N PRO A 71 -4.14 -17.35 -17.78
CA PRO A 71 -4.55 -16.72 -16.52
C PRO A 71 -3.55 -17.01 -15.42
N LEU A 72 -3.17 -16.02 -14.63
CA LEU A 72 -2.30 -16.17 -13.46
C LEU A 72 -2.95 -16.99 -12.36
N THR A 73 -4.27 -16.94 -12.24
CA THR A 73 -5.01 -17.77 -11.29
C THR A 73 -4.92 -19.25 -11.71
N PRO A 74 -4.43 -20.16 -10.84
CA PRO A 74 -4.37 -21.59 -11.14
C PRO A 74 -5.74 -22.21 -11.39
N LYS A 75 -5.82 -23.20 -12.28
CA LYS A 75 -7.09 -23.88 -12.63
C LYS A 75 -7.66 -24.73 -11.50
N ASP A 76 -6.80 -25.21 -10.61
CA ASP A 76 -7.14 -26.05 -9.45
C ASP A 76 -7.45 -25.23 -8.18
N TRP A 77 -7.53 -23.91 -8.32
CA TRP A 77 -7.78 -22.98 -7.22
C TRP A 77 -9.20 -22.41 -7.30
N SER A 78 -9.79 -22.16 -6.13
CA SER A 78 -11.01 -21.35 -5.99
C SER A 78 -10.83 -20.37 -4.85
N VAL A 79 -11.62 -19.29 -4.83
CA VAL A 79 -11.57 -18.29 -3.74
C VAL A 79 -11.78 -18.92 -2.36
N SER A 80 -12.56 -20.00 -2.28
CA SER A 80 -12.86 -20.71 -1.02
C SER A 80 -11.93 -21.90 -0.73
N SER A 81 -10.94 -22.18 -1.58
CA SER A 81 -10.01 -23.31 -1.43
C SER A 81 -9.23 -23.29 -0.11
N TRP A 82 -8.91 -22.09 0.40
CA TRP A 82 -8.25 -21.87 1.68
C TRP A 82 -9.00 -22.51 2.87
N ARG A 83 -10.33 -22.64 2.79
CA ARG A 83 -11.16 -23.24 3.86
C ARG A 83 -10.85 -24.71 4.11
N LYS A 84 -10.21 -25.38 3.15
CA LYS A 84 -9.76 -26.77 3.27
C LYS A 84 -8.35 -26.89 3.85
N LYS A 85 -7.74 -25.78 4.25
CA LYS A 85 -6.37 -25.70 4.78
C LYS A 85 -6.40 -25.24 6.25
N PRO A 86 -5.37 -25.56 7.06
CA PRO A 86 -5.22 -25.01 8.39
C PRO A 86 -5.12 -23.48 8.35
N ALA A 87 -6.03 -22.79 9.04
CA ALA A 87 -6.06 -21.32 9.10
C ALA A 87 -5.69 -20.82 10.49
N LYS A 88 -4.46 -20.34 10.68
CA LYS A 88 -4.02 -19.72 11.94
C LYS A 88 -4.61 -18.32 12.09
N GLN A 89 -4.66 -17.84 13.33
CA GLN A 89 -5.02 -16.46 13.70
C GLN A 89 -6.45 -16.01 13.32
N GLN A 90 -7.34 -16.93 12.93
CA GLN A 90 -8.75 -16.60 12.71
C GLN A 90 -9.47 -16.43 14.07
N PRO A 91 -10.39 -15.45 14.20
CA PRO A 91 -11.22 -15.34 15.38
C PRO A 91 -12.27 -16.46 15.46
N ILE A 92 -12.71 -16.75 16.68
CA ILE A 92 -13.87 -17.62 16.93
C ILE A 92 -15.07 -16.71 17.16
N TYR A 93 -15.92 -16.56 16.14
CA TYR A 93 -17.16 -15.79 16.25
C TYR A 93 -18.23 -16.61 16.99
N PRO A 94 -19.05 -15.99 17.87
CA PRO A 94 -20.11 -16.69 18.59
C PRO A 94 -21.29 -17.10 17.68
N ASP A 95 -21.50 -16.40 16.56
CA ASP A 95 -22.57 -16.66 15.60
C ASP A 95 -21.98 -16.78 14.18
N GLN A 96 -21.91 -18.01 13.68
CA GLN A 96 -21.35 -18.30 12.37
C GLN A 96 -22.32 -17.93 11.22
N ASP A 97 -23.63 -17.98 11.45
CA ASP A 97 -24.63 -17.56 10.46
C ASP A 97 -24.54 -16.04 10.23
N ALA A 98 -24.26 -15.27 11.29
CA ALA A 98 -23.99 -13.84 11.18
C ALA A 98 -22.72 -13.55 10.36
N VAL A 99 -21.66 -14.35 10.52
CA VAL A 99 -20.45 -14.25 9.69
C VAL A 99 -20.80 -14.44 8.21
N GLU A 100 -21.53 -15.52 7.88
CA GLU A 100 -21.91 -15.83 6.49
C GLU A 100 -22.80 -14.74 5.87
N LYS A 101 -23.75 -14.20 6.64
CA LYS A 101 -24.59 -13.07 6.22
C LYS A 101 -23.76 -11.82 5.88
N ILE A 102 -22.82 -11.44 6.75
CA ILE A 102 -21.96 -10.27 6.51
C ILE A 102 -21.02 -10.50 5.33
N VAL A 103 -20.37 -11.66 5.24
CA VAL A 103 -19.49 -12.02 4.11
C VAL A 103 -20.25 -11.98 2.79
N SER A 104 -21.47 -12.55 2.75
CA SER A 104 -22.35 -12.49 1.59
C SER A 104 -22.74 -11.06 1.24
N HIS A 105 -23.01 -10.21 2.23
CA HIS A 105 -23.31 -8.80 2.00
C HIS A 105 -22.12 -8.06 1.37
N ILE A 106 -20.92 -8.17 1.95
CA ILE A 106 -19.69 -7.52 1.44
C ILE A 106 -19.38 -7.97 0.01
N LYS A 107 -19.62 -9.23 -0.33
CA LYS A 107 -19.39 -9.77 -1.68
C LYS A 107 -20.15 -9.00 -2.77
N HIS A 108 -21.32 -8.44 -2.46
CA HIS A 108 -22.14 -7.65 -3.37
C HIS A 108 -21.80 -6.15 -3.40
N LEU A 109 -20.93 -5.69 -2.49
CA LEU A 109 -20.48 -4.30 -2.48
C LEU A 109 -19.39 -4.06 -3.54
N PRO A 110 -19.15 -2.79 -3.94
CA PRO A 110 -18.04 -2.45 -4.82
C PRO A 110 -16.67 -2.94 -4.32
N PRO A 111 -15.71 -3.22 -5.23
CA PRO A 111 -14.34 -3.46 -4.82
C PRO A 111 -13.69 -2.18 -4.26
N LEU A 112 -12.72 -2.30 -3.34
CA LEU A 112 -11.97 -1.14 -2.83
C LEU A 112 -10.93 -0.67 -3.87
N VAL A 113 -10.30 -1.60 -4.58
CA VAL A 113 -9.39 -1.33 -5.70
C VAL A 113 -9.80 -2.08 -6.97
N GLN A 114 -9.47 -1.54 -8.14
CA GLN A 114 -9.64 -2.22 -9.42
C GLN A 114 -8.45 -3.13 -9.74
N ALA A 115 -8.66 -4.12 -10.61
CA ALA A 115 -7.60 -5.02 -11.05
C ALA A 115 -6.44 -4.25 -11.72
N GLU A 116 -6.75 -3.15 -12.41
CA GLU A 116 -5.83 -2.25 -13.09
C GLU A 116 -4.83 -1.62 -12.11
N GLU A 117 -5.26 -1.24 -10.91
CA GLU A 117 -4.37 -0.69 -9.87
C GLU A 117 -3.35 -1.74 -9.41
N ALA A 118 -3.77 -2.99 -9.22
CA ALA A 118 -2.88 -4.10 -8.88
C ALA A 118 -1.93 -4.46 -10.04
N LYS A 119 -2.39 -4.42 -11.29
CA LYS A 119 -1.55 -4.62 -12.49
C LYS A 119 -0.49 -3.53 -12.61
N LEU A 120 -0.87 -2.28 -12.39
CA LEU A 120 0.04 -1.14 -12.40
C LEU A 120 1.10 -1.29 -11.30
N LEU A 121 0.69 -1.63 -10.07
CA LEU A 121 1.64 -1.86 -8.99
C LEU A 121 2.60 -3.01 -9.31
N ARG A 122 2.11 -4.13 -9.85
CA ARG A 122 2.97 -5.25 -10.27
C ARG A 122 3.98 -4.81 -11.34
N PHE A 123 3.57 -3.95 -12.28
CA PHE A 123 4.49 -3.36 -13.25
C PHE A 123 5.56 -2.50 -12.55
N ARG A 124 5.17 -1.61 -11.64
CA ARG A 124 6.12 -0.79 -10.86
C ARG A 124 7.10 -1.64 -10.06
N LEU A 125 6.62 -2.69 -9.39
CA LEU A 125 7.48 -3.65 -8.67
C LEU A 125 8.40 -4.43 -9.61
N SER A 126 7.98 -4.68 -10.85
CA SER A 126 8.86 -5.30 -11.84
C SER A 126 10.02 -4.38 -12.23
N GLU A 127 9.81 -3.05 -12.25
CA GLU A 127 10.88 -2.07 -12.45
C GLU A 127 11.83 -2.02 -11.24
N VAL A 128 11.30 -2.20 -10.03
CA VAL A 128 12.12 -2.40 -8.82
C VAL A 128 12.96 -3.68 -8.91
N CYS A 129 12.42 -4.79 -9.41
CA CYS A 129 13.25 -5.98 -9.67
C CYS A 129 14.39 -5.69 -10.66
N ARG A 130 14.17 -4.80 -11.63
CA ARG A 130 15.12 -4.50 -12.73
C ARG A 130 16.21 -3.48 -12.42
N GLY A 131 16.22 -2.88 -11.23
CA GLY A 131 17.17 -1.80 -10.99
C GLY A 131 16.63 -0.38 -11.21
N ARG A 132 15.32 -0.20 -11.47
CA ARG A 132 14.75 1.07 -11.98
C ARG A 132 13.66 1.64 -11.08
N GLY A 133 13.86 1.56 -9.77
CA GLY A 133 12.94 2.12 -8.79
C GLY A 133 13.13 1.55 -7.38
N PHE A 134 12.50 2.17 -6.39
CA PHE A 134 12.61 1.81 -4.98
C PHE A 134 11.24 1.75 -4.31
N VAL A 135 11.00 0.81 -3.40
CA VAL A 135 9.72 0.70 -2.68
C VAL A 135 9.80 1.45 -1.35
N LEU A 136 8.84 2.33 -1.11
CA LEU A 136 8.50 2.83 0.23
C LEU A 136 7.12 2.30 0.60
N GLN A 137 7.09 1.35 1.53
CA GLN A 137 5.85 0.89 2.16
C GLN A 137 5.74 1.45 3.58
N GLY A 138 4.62 2.08 3.93
CA GLY A 138 4.49 2.72 5.24
C GLY A 138 3.07 3.12 5.63
N GLY A 139 2.82 3.18 6.93
CA GLY A 139 1.54 3.61 7.51
C GLY A 139 1.34 2.97 8.88
N ASP A 140 0.10 2.94 9.36
CA ASP A 140 -0.18 2.49 10.72
C ASP A 140 0.14 0.99 10.95
N CYS A 141 0.41 0.65 12.21
CA CYS A 141 0.53 -0.74 12.64
C CYS A 141 -0.82 -1.46 12.45
N ALA A 142 -1.89 -0.86 12.97
CA ALA A 142 -3.26 -1.25 12.75
C ALA A 142 -4.11 0.03 12.65
N GLU A 143 -4.96 0.12 11.62
CA GLU A 143 -5.94 1.20 11.48
C GLU A 143 -7.03 1.04 12.56
N SER A 144 -7.54 2.17 13.03
CA SER A 144 -8.69 2.24 13.94
C SER A 144 -9.96 2.63 13.17
N LEU A 145 -11.11 2.09 13.55
CA LEU A 145 -12.40 2.55 13.04
C LEU A 145 -12.78 3.96 13.55
N GLU A 146 -12.04 4.46 14.54
CA GLU A 146 -12.15 5.82 15.06
C GLU A 146 -11.14 6.78 14.41
N GLU A 147 -10.35 6.33 13.43
CA GLU A 147 -9.36 7.20 12.78
C GLU A 147 -10.03 8.37 12.05
N SER A 148 -9.45 9.57 12.20
CA SER A 148 -10.01 10.78 11.63
C SER A 148 -9.51 11.01 10.21
N THR A 149 -10.27 11.81 9.44
CA THR A 149 -9.85 12.34 8.13
C THR A 149 -8.47 13.00 8.20
N ASP A 150 -8.18 13.72 9.29
CA ASP A 150 -6.90 14.40 9.48
C ASP A 150 -5.77 13.39 9.72
N GLY A 151 -6.00 12.33 10.50
CA GLY A 151 -5.02 11.26 10.69
C GLY A 151 -4.63 10.55 9.39
N VAL A 152 -5.63 10.23 8.54
CA VAL A 152 -5.37 9.68 7.19
C VAL A 152 -4.54 10.66 6.35
N ARG A 153 -4.90 11.95 6.36
CA ARG A 153 -4.16 12.99 5.63
C ARG A 153 -2.71 13.11 6.11
N ASP A 154 -2.49 13.06 7.42
CA ASP A 154 -1.17 13.18 8.03
C ASP A 154 -0.27 11.98 7.68
N THR A 155 -0.80 10.76 7.73
CA THR A 155 -0.08 9.54 7.31
C THR A 155 0.30 9.60 5.82
N VAL A 156 -0.63 10.00 4.94
CA VAL A 156 -0.35 10.18 3.51
C VAL A 156 0.71 11.27 3.28
N ARG A 157 0.64 12.39 4.00
CA ARG A 157 1.64 13.46 3.93
C ARG A 157 3.01 12.97 4.33
N ALA A 158 3.10 12.21 5.41
CA ALA A 158 4.36 11.68 5.90
C ALA A 158 4.98 10.69 4.88
N LEU A 159 4.17 9.81 4.29
CA LEU A 159 4.59 8.92 3.20
C LEU A 159 5.14 9.70 1.98
N PHE A 160 4.49 10.80 1.60
CA PHE A 160 4.96 11.66 0.50
C PHE A 160 6.27 12.36 0.81
N LYS A 161 6.39 12.99 1.98
CA LYS A 161 7.64 13.64 2.40
C LYS A 161 8.81 12.67 2.37
N MET A 162 8.64 11.46 2.92
CA MET A 162 9.65 10.40 2.85
C MET A 162 9.98 10.00 1.41
N ALA A 163 8.96 9.78 0.57
CA ALA A 163 9.17 9.40 -0.82
C ALA A 163 10.00 10.44 -1.59
N MET A 164 9.76 11.73 -1.34
CA MET A 164 10.52 12.82 -1.97
C MET A 164 11.99 12.83 -1.58
N ILE A 165 12.29 12.68 -0.29
CA ILE A 165 13.67 12.58 0.21
C ILE A 165 14.38 11.38 -0.44
N LEU A 166 13.69 10.24 -0.52
CA LEU A 166 14.23 9.02 -1.14
C LEU A 166 14.45 9.17 -2.65
N MET A 167 13.52 9.81 -3.38
CA MET A 167 13.68 10.12 -4.80
C MET A 167 14.89 11.03 -5.04
N TRP A 168 15.08 12.05 -4.20
CA TRP A 168 16.23 12.95 -4.29
C TRP A 168 17.56 12.22 -4.05
N GLY A 169 17.62 11.35 -3.03
CA GLY A 169 18.83 10.58 -2.73
C GLY A 169 19.17 9.51 -3.78
N SER A 170 18.15 8.80 -4.26
CA SER A 170 18.32 7.69 -5.21
C SER A 170 18.46 8.14 -6.66
N LEU A 171 17.81 9.25 -7.04
CA LEU A 171 17.51 9.61 -8.44
C LEU A 171 16.73 8.52 -9.18
N GLU A 172 15.88 7.79 -8.47
CA GLU A 172 15.01 6.75 -9.02
C GLU A 172 13.54 6.97 -8.64
N PRO A 173 12.59 6.41 -9.41
CA PRO A 173 11.18 6.42 -9.02
C PRO A 173 10.94 5.68 -7.70
N VAL A 174 10.22 6.31 -6.76
CA VAL A 174 9.79 5.65 -5.52
C VAL A 174 8.34 5.18 -5.64
N VAL A 175 8.11 3.87 -5.53
CA VAL A 175 6.80 3.22 -5.48
C VAL A 175 6.25 3.34 -4.07
N LYS A 176 5.14 4.07 -3.91
CA LYS A 176 4.54 4.41 -2.61
C LYS A 176 3.40 3.44 -2.30
N ILE A 177 3.56 2.64 -1.26
CA ILE A 177 2.56 1.64 -0.84
C ILE A 177 2.13 1.98 0.60
N GLY A 178 0.92 2.46 0.78
CA GLY A 178 0.36 2.77 2.09
C GLY A 178 -0.08 1.51 2.83
N ARG A 179 0.25 1.39 4.12
CA ARG A 179 -0.44 0.48 5.06
C ARG A 179 -1.73 1.15 5.50
N ILE A 180 -2.69 1.22 4.59
CA ILE A 180 -3.86 2.09 4.71
C ILE A 180 -5.01 1.58 3.85
N GLY A 181 -6.24 1.80 4.29
CA GLY A 181 -7.45 1.36 3.58
C GLY A 181 -7.71 -0.14 3.69
N GLY A 182 -7.32 -0.79 4.79
CA GLY A 182 -7.60 -2.21 5.03
C GLY A 182 -6.83 -2.87 6.18
N GLN A 183 -5.87 -2.17 6.81
CA GLN A 183 -4.95 -2.73 7.80
C GLN A 183 -5.56 -2.79 9.22
N PHE A 184 -6.74 -3.39 9.35
CA PHE A 184 -7.45 -3.47 10.63
C PHE A 184 -7.15 -4.74 11.44
N ALA A 185 -6.81 -5.85 10.79
CA ALA A 185 -6.57 -7.12 11.48
C ALA A 185 -5.14 -7.18 12.03
N LYS A 186 -4.97 -7.73 13.24
CA LYS A 186 -3.65 -7.93 13.87
C LYS A 186 -3.47 -9.37 14.37
N PRO A 187 -2.39 -10.07 13.99
CA PRO A 187 -2.10 -11.38 14.54
C PRO A 187 -1.55 -11.24 15.97
N ARG A 188 -1.81 -12.23 16.82
CA ARG A 188 -1.41 -12.24 18.22
C ARG A 188 -0.57 -13.47 18.54
N SER A 189 0.41 -13.30 19.43
CA SER A 189 1.18 -14.45 19.94
C SER A 189 0.33 -15.34 20.84
N GLU A 190 -0.60 -14.75 21.59
CA GLU A 190 -1.49 -15.44 22.53
C GLU A 190 -2.96 -15.18 22.13
N ASP A 191 -3.83 -16.14 22.44
CA ASP A 191 -5.28 -15.98 22.25
C ASP A 191 -5.93 -15.18 23.38
N TRP A 192 -5.32 -15.17 24.57
CA TRP A 192 -5.86 -14.59 25.79
C TRP A 192 -4.93 -13.52 26.34
N GLU A 193 -5.52 -12.48 26.91
CA GLU A 193 -4.85 -11.41 27.62
C GLU A 193 -5.33 -11.39 29.07
N GLU A 194 -4.39 -11.33 30.01
CA GLU A 194 -4.66 -11.27 31.45
C GLU A 194 -4.22 -9.92 32.01
N ARG A 195 -5.13 -9.24 32.71
CA ARG A 195 -4.87 -8.00 33.45
C ARG A 195 -5.69 -8.00 34.75
N ASP A 196 -5.07 -7.62 35.85
CA ASP A 196 -5.72 -7.48 37.17
C ASP A 196 -6.59 -8.69 37.58
N GLY A 197 -6.12 -9.91 37.28
CA GLY A 197 -6.81 -11.17 37.60
C GLY A 197 -7.97 -11.54 36.65
N GLN A 198 -8.28 -10.72 35.64
CA GLN A 198 -9.26 -11.03 34.61
C GLN A 198 -8.58 -11.54 33.34
N ARG A 199 -9.14 -12.60 32.73
CA ARG A 199 -8.67 -13.20 31.48
C ARG A 199 -9.70 -12.99 30.37
N LEU A 200 -9.33 -12.26 29.32
CA LEU A 200 -10.20 -11.94 28.17
C LEU A 200 -9.53 -12.32 26.83
N PRO A 201 -10.28 -12.52 25.74
CA PRO A 201 -9.70 -12.68 24.42
C PRO A 201 -8.79 -11.49 24.07
N CYS A 202 -7.67 -11.77 23.41
CA CYS A 202 -6.80 -10.72 22.91
C CYS A 202 -7.54 -9.81 21.91
N TYR A 203 -7.25 -8.50 21.96
CA TYR A 203 -7.61 -7.58 20.89
C TYR A 203 -6.90 -8.01 19.59
N ARG A 204 -7.68 -8.28 18.55
CA ARG A 204 -7.21 -8.77 17.24
C ARG A 204 -7.38 -7.73 16.13
N GLY A 205 -7.57 -6.47 16.53
CA GLY A 205 -7.81 -5.37 15.61
C GLY A 205 -9.31 -5.09 15.41
N ASP A 206 -9.64 -3.87 15.01
CA ASP A 206 -11.02 -3.36 15.04
C ASP A 206 -11.98 -4.08 14.11
N ILE A 207 -11.48 -4.79 13.09
CA ILE A 207 -12.26 -5.65 12.20
C ILE A 207 -12.77 -6.92 12.90
N VAL A 208 -12.19 -7.29 14.04
CA VAL A 208 -12.56 -8.47 14.83
C VAL A 208 -13.30 -8.08 16.11
N ASN A 209 -12.66 -7.32 17.00
CA ASN A 209 -13.19 -6.94 18.31
C ASN A 209 -12.69 -5.55 18.72
N GLY A 210 -13.18 -5.02 19.85
CA GLY A 210 -12.80 -3.69 20.36
C GLY A 210 -11.54 -3.71 21.24
N ALA A 211 -10.82 -2.60 21.25
CA ALA A 211 -9.60 -2.43 22.05
C ALA A 211 -9.81 -2.41 23.58
N PRO A 212 -10.87 -1.78 24.13
CA PRO A 212 -11.11 -1.76 25.57
C PRO A 212 -11.05 -3.15 26.20
N PHE A 213 -10.45 -3.22 27.40
CA PHE A 213 -10.27 -4.49 28.13
C PHE A 213 -11.51 -4.78 28.98
N ASP A 214 -12.60 -5.14 28.31
CA ASP A 214 -13.84 -5.56 28.95
C ASP A 214 -14.50 -6.71 28.17
N LEU A 215 -15.40 -7.44 28.84
CA LEU A 215 -16.06 -8.63 28.28
C LEU A 215 -16.82 -8.35 26.99
N VAL A 216 -17.49 -7.20 26.89
CA VAL A 216 -18.35 -6.87 25.73
C VAL A 216 -17.48 -6.51 24.54
N SER A 217 -16.49 -5.64 24.74
CA SER A 217 -15.59 -5.17 23.69
C SER A 217 -14.77 -6.32 23.10
N ARG A 218 -14.36 -7.32 23.90
CA ARG A 218 -13.47 -8.40 23.44
C ARG A 218 -14.14 -9.54 22.69
N ILE A 219 -15.47 -9.62 22.69
CA ILE A 219 -16.21 -10.61 21.90
C ILE A 219 -16.05 -10.28 20.39
N PRO A 220 -15.59 -11.24 19.56
CA PRO A 220 -15.55 -11.03 18.11
C PRO A 220 -16.94 -10.75 17.53
N ASP A 221 -17.06 -9.68 16.75
CA ASP A 221 -18.32 -9.24 16.13
C ASP A 221 -18.19 -9.22 14.60
N PRO A 222 -18.94 -10.06 13.85
CA PRO A 222 -18.85 -10.09 12.40
C PRO A 222 -19.25 -8.78 11.73
N ARG A 223 -20.08 -7.94 12.37
CA ARG A 223 -20.50 -6.63 11.84
C ARG A 223 -19.32 -5.67 11.67
N ARG A 224 -18.24 -5.87 12.42
CA ARG A 224 -16.99 -5.11 12.29
C ARG A 224 -16.31 -5.29 10.94
N MET A 225 -16.53 -6.41 10.24
CA MET A 225 -16.06 -6.58 8.85
C MET A 225 -16.73 -5.57 7.90
N LEU A 226 -18.02 -5.31 8.08
CA LEU A 226 -18.74 -4.32 7.27
C LEU A 226 -18.28 -2.90 7.60
N ALA A 227 -18.09 -2.59 8.89
CA ALA A 227 -17.54 -1.30 9.32
C ALA A 227 -16.13 -1.06 8.75
N ALA A 228 -15.25 -2.08 8.80
CA ALA A 228 -13.92 -2.02 8.20
C ALA A 228 -13.98 -1.81 6.69
N TYR A 229 -14.90 -2.46 5.97
CA TYR A 229 -15.12 -2.18 4.54
C TYR A 229 -15.52 -0.71 4.30
N GLN A 230 -16.50 -0.19 5.05
CA GLN A 230 -16.98 1.19 4.88
C GLN A 230 -15.87 2.21 5.16
N HIS A 231 -15.12 2.01 6.23
CA HIS A 231 -13.95 2.83 6.57
C HIS A 231 -12.89 2.75 5.47
N SER A 232 -12.55 1.54 5.02
CA SER A 232 -11.58 1.33 3.93
C SER A 232 -12.00 2.01 2.63
N ALA A 233 -13.29 2.01 2.29
CA ALA A 233 -13.82 2.68 1.11
C ALA A 233 -13.67 4.22 1.22
N GLY A 234 -14.01 4.79 2.38
CA GLY A 234 -13.81 6.21 2.67
C GLY A 234 -12.34 6.62 2.62
N THR A 235 -11.48 5.86 3.29
CA THR A 235 -10.02 6.06 3.32
C THR A 235 -9.42 5.95 1.93
N THR A 236 -9.74 4.91 1.15
CA THR A 236 -9.20 4.72 -0.20
C THR A 236 -9.63 5.86 -1.12
N ASN A 237 -10.88 6.31 -1.02
CA ASN A 237 -11.36 7.48 -1.77
C ASN A 237 -10.58 8.75 -1.39
N LEU A 238 -10.35 9.00 -0.11
CA LEU A 238 -9.57 10.14 0.37
C LEU A 238 -8.11 10.07 -0.11
N VAL A 239 -7.48 8.90 -0.03
CA VAL A 239 -6.10 8.68 -0.53
C VAL A 239 -6.02 9.01 -2.01
N ARG A 240 -6.96 8.53 -2.84
CA ARG A 240 -7.01 8.88 -4.28
C ARG A 240 -7.16 10.37 -4.49
N ALA A 241 -8.09 11.01 -3.76
CA ALA A 241 -8.33 12.45 -3.86
C ALA A 241 -7.09 13.29 -3.47
N LEU A 242 -6.36 12.91 -2.42
CA LEU A 242 -5.11 13.55 -2.03
C LEU A 242 -4.03 13.33 -3.10
N ALA A 243 -3.89 12.10 -3.60
CA ALA A 243 -2.88 11.73 -4.56
C ALA A 243 -3.05 12.43 -5.94
N SER A 244 -4.29 12.74 -6.35
CA SER A 244 -4.57 13.45 -7.61
C SER A 244 -4.89 14.95 -7.46
N GLY A 245 -5.28 15.40 -6.27
CA GLY A 245 -5.87 16.73 -6.03
C GLY A 245 -4.90 17.85 -5.67
N GLY A 246 -3.61 17.72 -6.02
CA GLY A 246 -2.60 18.74 -5.72
C GLY A 246 -2.03 18.69 -4.30
N PHE A 247 -2.45 17.74 -3.46
CA PHE A 247 -1.79 17.51 -2.17
C PHE A 247 -0.40 16.89 -2.35
N ALA A 248 -0.12 16.26 -3.49
CA ALA A 248 1.20 15.76 -3.87
C ALA A 248 2.01 16.77 -4.72
N ASP A 249 1.58 18.04 -4.78
CA ASP A 249 2.20 19.07 -5.61
C ASP A 249 3.59 19.46 -5.11
N LEU A 250 4.58 19.21 -5.97
CA LEU A 250 6.00 19.48 -5.70
C LEU A 250 6.33 20.97 -5.50
N ARG A 251 5.41 21.89 -5.82
CA ARG A 251 5.57 23.32 -5.55
C ARG A 251 5.31 23.67 -4.08
N ASN A 252 4.54 22.85 -3.37
CA ASN A 252 4.11 23.11 -2.00
C ASN A 252 4.98 22.44 -0.94
N VAL A 253 6.15 21.90 -1.32
CA VAL A 253 6.98 21.06 -0.44
C VAL A 253 7.44 21.81 0.81
N LYS A 254 7.75 23.10 0.67
CA LYS A 254 8.12 23.97 1.80
C LYS A 254 6.94 24.27 2.74
N SER A 255 5.70 24.28 2.24
CA SER A 255 4.50 24.64 3.03
C SER A 255 3.91 23.48 3.84
N TRP A 256 4.44 22.26 3.71
CA TRP A 256 3.90 21.07 4.37
C TRP A 256 4.22 20.95 5.88
N GLY A 257 4.56 22.05 6.56
CA GLY A 257 4.73 22.11 8.03
C GLY A 257 6.10 21.64 8.50
N MET A 258 6.82 22.53 9.19
CA MET A 258 8.26 22.43 9.47
C MET A 258 8.68 23.15 10.78
N ASP A 259 7.81 23.23 11.79
CA ASP A 259 8.09 24.03 13.00
C ASP A 259 9.33 23.57 13.78
N TRP A 260 9.76 22.31 13.60
CA TRP A 260 10.95 21.74 14.25
C TRP A 260 12.21 21.72 13.38
N ALA A 261 12.08 21.86 12.06
CA ALA A 261 13.19 21.63 11.13
C ALA A 261 14.22 22.78 11.11
N SER A 262 13.83 23.99 11.50
CA SER A 262 14.73 25.15 11.61
C SER A 262 15.79 24.99 12.71
N ASN A 263 15.49 24.18 13.74
CA ASN A 263 16.29 24.12 14.97
C ASN A 263 17.31 22.97 15.02
N THR A 264 17.41 22.15 13.95
CA THR A 264 18.32 20.98 13.93
C THR A 264 19.10 20.90 12.61
N GLU A 265 20.29 20.30 12.64
CA GLU A 265 21.13 20.13 11.44
C GLU A 265 20.42 19.30 10.35
N LYS A 266 19.80 18.18 10.73
CA LYS A 266 19.04 17.32 9.80
C LYS A 266 17.77 18.01 9.28
N GLY A 267 17.10 18.82 10.10
CA GLY A 267 15.99 19.64 9.66
C GLY A 267 16.40 20.67 8.61
N ARG A 268 17.59 21.30 8.76
CA ARG A 268 18.18 22.15 7.72
C ARG A 268 18.51 21.38 6.44
N ALA A 269 18.99 20.14 6.53
CA ALA A 269 19.22 19.30 5.36
C ALA A 269 17.92 18.97 4.59
N TYR A 270 16.79 18.83 5.30
CA TYR A 270 15.48 18.76 4.65
C TYR A 270 15.14 20.06 3.94
N LEU A 271 15.30 21.21 4.60
CA LEU A 271 15.00 22.51 4.01
C LEU A 271 15.81 22.72 2.72
N ASP A 272 17.10 22.37 2.73
CA ASP A 272 17.95 22.38 1.53
C ASP A 272 17.41 21.46 0.43
N THR A 273 17.01 20.23 0.78
CA THR A 273 16.41 19.30 -0.18
C THR A 273 15.12 19.85 -0.78
N ALA A 274 14.23 20.40 0.03
CA ALA A 274 12.97 21.00 -0.40
C ALA A 274 13.20 22.22 -1.31
N GLU A 275 14.17 23.07 -0.97
CA GLU A 275 14.59 24.20 -1.79
C GLU A 275 15.11 23.77 -3.15
N ARG A 276 15.98 22.75 -3.20
CA ARG A 276 16.55 22.26 -4.46
C ARG A 276 15.51 21.57 -5.34
N ILE A 277 14.51 20.93 -4.74
CA ILE A 277 13.35 20.41 -5.48
C ILE A 277 12.54 21.56 -6.07
N GLU A 278 12.29 22.62 -5.31
CA GLU A 278 11.58 23.80 -5.81
C GLU A 278 12.34 24.48 -6.96
N GLU A 279 13.66 24.62 -6.85
CA GLU A 279 14.53 25.12 -7.93
C GLU A 279 14.46 24.22 -9.17
N ALA A 280 14.47 22.90 -9.00
CA ALA A 280 14.35 21.95 -10.11
C ALA A 280 12.99 22.05 -10.80
N VAL A 281 11.90 22.22 -10.05
CA VAL A 281 10.56 22.43 -10.62
C VAL A 281 10.51 23.74 -11.40
N ARG A 282 11.05 24.85 -10.87
CA ARG A 282 11.16 26.13 -11.59
C ARG A 282 12.00 26.02 -12.87
N PHE A 283 13.05 25.20 -12.83
CA PHE A 283 13.85 24.91 -14.03
C PHE A 283 13.04 24.14 -15.08
N TRP A 284 12.26 23.13 -14.70
CA TRP A 284 11.37 22.41 -15.61
C TRP A 284 10.31 23.34 -16.23
N GLU A 285 9.74 24.25 -15.45
CA GLU A 285 8.85 25.31 -15.95
C GLU A 285 9.55 26.16 -17.01
N THR A 286 10.80 26.56 -16.76
CA THR A 286 11.63 27.32 -17.71
C THR A 286 11.91 26.54 -19.00
N CYS A 287 12.05 25.21 -18.90
CA CYS A 287 12.18 24.32 -20.06
C CYS A 287 10.85 24.06 -20.82
N GLY A 288 9.73 24.62 -20.37
CA GLY A 288 8.43 24.50 -21.03
C GLY A 288 7.56 23.34 -20.53
N VAL A 289 7.92 22.67 -19.43
CA VAL A 289 7.02 21.72 -18.77
C VAL A 289 5.92 22.51 -18.07
N SER A 290 4.67 22.27 -18.45
CA SER A 290 3.52 22.96 -17.86
C SER A 290 3.31 22.51 -16.41
N VAL A 291 3.04 23.46 -15.51
CA VAL A 291 2.63 23.18 -14.12
C VAL A 291 1.28 22.46 -14.02
N GLN A 292 0.53 22.40 -15.13
CA GLN A 292 -0.70 21.63 -15.27
C GLN A 292 -0.45 20.22 -15.86
N ASP A 293 0.80 19.81 -16.03
CA ASP A 293 1.12 18.42 -16.32
C ASP A 293 0.88 17.56 -15.07
N PRO A 294 0.06 16.49 -15.14
CA PRO A 294 -0.19 15.59 -14.01
C PRO A 294 1.07 15.07 -13.33
N ILE A 295 2.20 15.00 -14.04
CA ILE A 295 3.47 14.56 -13.45
C ILE A 295 3.98 15.49 -12.33
N ILE A 296 3.54 16.75 -12.30
CA ILE A 296 3.97 17.75 -11.31
C ILE A 296 3.07 17.76 -10.07
N TYR A 297 1.74 17.58 -10.23
CA TYR A 297 0.77 17.75 -9.14
C TYR A 297 0.06 16.47 -8.68
N SER A 298 0.31 15.34 -9.34
CA SER A 298 -0.28 14.04 -8.97
C SER A 298 0.78 12.98 -8.72
N THR A 299 0.43 11.98 -7.92
CA THR A 299 1.30 10.84 -7.66
C THR A 299 0.51 9.56 -7.45
N GLU A 300 1.15 8.42 -7.63
CA GLU A 300 0.53 7.11 -7.39
C GLU A 300 0.72 6.72 -5.91
N VAL A 301 -0.37 6.31 -5.24
CA VAL A 301 -0.35 5.66 -3.92
C VAL A 301 -1.18 4.40 -3.98
N PHE A 302 -0.59 3.28 -3.60
CA PHE A 302 -1.27 1.99 -3.57
C PHE A 302 -1.64 1.61 -2.14
N THR A 303 -2.84 1.08 -1.91
CA THR A 303 -3.26 0.57 -0.59
C THR A 303 -2.72 -0.84 -0.35
N SER A 304 -2.46 -1.16 0.91
CA SER A 304 -1.98 -2.47 1.31
C SER A 304 -2.31 -2.84 2.75
N HIS A 305 -2.45 -4.13 3.01
CA HIS A 305 -2.66 -4.71 4.33
C HIS A 305 -2.23 -6.19 4.39
N GLU A 306 -2.11 -6.71 5.61
CA GLU A 306 -1.96 -8.15 5.84
C GLU A 306 -3.27 -8.85 5.51
N ALA A 307 -3.25 -9.79 4.57
CA ALA A 307 -4.43 -10.59 4.20
C ALA A 307 -4.71 -11.65 5.28
N LEU A 308 -5.13 -11.20 6.47
CA LEU A 308 -5.18 -12.01 7.68
C LEU A 308 -6.55 -12.64 7.92
N LEU A 309 -7.63 -11.85 7.82
CA LEU A 309 -9.00 -12.29 8.08
C LEU A 309 -9.62 -12.86 6.79
N LEU A 310 -9.41 -14.15 6.54
CA LEU A 310 -9.70 -14.77 5.25
C LEU A 310 -11.18 -14.70 4.80
N PRO A 311 -12.20 -14.73 5.70
CA PRO A 311 -13.58 -14.47 5.28
C PRO A 311 -13.78 -13.09 4.64
N TYR A 312 -13.08 -12.06 5.15
CA TYR A 312 -13.12 -10.70 4.60
C TYR A 312 -12.40 -10.64 3.25
N GLU A 313 -11.23 -11.25 3.14
CA GLU A 313 -10.46 -11.30 1.89
C GLU A 313 -11.18 -12.08 0.78
N GLU A 314 -11.82 -13.20 1.13
CA GLU A 314 -12.66 -13.98 0.22
C GLU A 314 -13.86 -13.16 -0.28
N ALA A 315 -14.54 -12.44 0.62
CA ALA A 315 -15.66 -11.58 0.24
C ALA A 315 -15.25 -10.52 -0.78
N LEU A 316 -13.99 -10.05 -0.69
CA LEU A 316 -13.44 -9.02 -1.55
C LEU A 316 -12.65 -9.56 -2.75
N CYS A 317 -12.75 -10.85 -3.10
CA CYS A 317 -12.15 -11.36 -4.32
C CYS A 317 -13.06 -11.18 -5.54
N ARG A 318 -12.58 -10.48 -6.57
CA ARG A 318 -13.33 -10.27 -7.84
C ARG A 318 -12.59 -10.87 -9.01
N LYS A 319 -13.37 -11.31 -10.01
CA LYS A 319 -12.84 -11.74 -11.30
C LYS A 319 -12.66 -10.53 -12.19
N ASP A 320 -11.47 -10.38 -12.77
CA ASP A 320 -11.24 -9.44 -13.86
C ASP A 320 -11.99 -9.94 -15.10
N PRO A 321 -12.98 -9.19 -15.64
CA PRO A 321 -13.72 -9.61 -16.82
C PRO A 321 -12.86 -9.71 -18.08
N LEU A 322 -11.70 -9.04 -18.12
CA LEU A 322 -10.83 -9.01 -19.30
C LEU A 322 -9.89 -10.23 -19.37
N THR A 323 -9.27 -10.61 -18.24
CA THR A 323 -8.30 -11.72 -18.21
C THR A 323 -8.87 -13.00 -17.64
N GLY A 324 -9.95 -12.90 -16.86
CA GLY A 324 -10.51 -14.00 -16.08
C GLY A 324 -9.76 -14.31 -14.78
N ASP A 325 -8.72 -13.56 -14.45
CA ASP A 325 -7.96 -13.70 -13.22
C ASP A 325 -8.75 -13.23 -12.00
N MET A 326 -8.45 -13.82 -10.85
CA MET A 326 -9.02 -13.42 -9.58
C MET A 326 -8.09 -12.42 -8.88
N TYR A 327 -8.64 -11.32 -8.38
CA TYR A 327 -7.91 -10.31 -7.62
C TYR A 327 -8.55 -10.16 -6.24
N ALA A 328 -7.74 -10.14 -5.19
CA ALA A 328 -8.15 -9.62 -3.89
C ALA A 328 -8.29 -8.10 -4.02
N THR A 329 -9.50 -7.60 -4.15
CA THR A 329 -9.77 -6.17 -4.34
C THR A 329 -9.95 -5.43 -3.02
N SER A 330 -9.46 -6.00 -1.93
CA SER A 330 -9.38 -5.38 -0.61
C SER A 330 -8.21 -4.38 -0.53
N GLY A 331 -7.15 -4.61 -1.31
CA GLY A 331 -6.00 -3.70 -1.43
C GLY A 331 -5.20 -4.01 -2.70
N ALA A 332 -4.45 -3.03 -3.21
CA ALA A 332 -3.63 -3.23 -4.42
C ALA A 332 -2.47 -4.20 -4.18
N PHE A 333 -1.92 -4.19 -2.95
CA PHE A 333 -0.91 -5.12 -2.46
C PHE A 333 -1.39 -5.80 -1.19
N ILE A 334 -1.20 -7.10 -1.07
CA ILE A 334 -1.47 -7.82 0.18
C ILE A 334 -0.23 -8.57 0.61
N TRP A 335 -0.05 -8.81 1.91
CA TRP A 335 1.03 -9.68 2.37
C TRP A 335 0.57 -10.77 3.33
N ILE A 336 1.38 -11.83 3.42
CA ILE A 336 1.28 -12.90 4.39
C ILE A 336 2.24 -12.62 5.55
N GLY A 337 1.72 -12.65 6.78
CA GLY A 337 2.47 -12.40 8.00
C GLY A 337 3.38 -13.56 8.41
N GLU A 338 4.31 -13.29 9.33
CA GLU A 338 5.27 -14.29 9.85
C GLU A 338 4.57 -15.47 10.54
N ARG A 339 3.39 -15.24 11.12
CA ARG A 339 2.62 -16.26 11.87
C ARG A 339 1.62 -17.04 11.01
N THR A 340 1.54 -16.73 9.72
CA THR A 340 0.53 -17.25 8.80
C THR A 340 1.12 -17.73 7.47
N ARG A 341 2.44 -17.79 7.34
CA ARG A 341 3.16 -18.20 6.12
C ARG A 341 3.48 -19.69 6.04
N ASP A 342 2.74 -20.54 6.74
CA ASP A 342 2.93 -21.99 6.65
C ASP A 342 2.67 -22.47 5.21
N LEU A 343 3.55 -23.32 4.68
CA LEU A 343 3.52 -23.78 3.28
C LEU A 343 2.19 -24.42 2.86
N ASP A 344 1.57 -25.17 3.77
CA ASP A 344 0.28 -25.84 3.60
C ASP A 344 -0.90 -25.06 4.22
N GLY A 345 -0.63 -23.85 4.73
CA GLY A 345 -1.58 -23.00 5.42
C GLY A 345 -2.57 -22.28 4.50
N ALA A 346 -3.68 -21.85 5.09
CA ALA A 346 -4.77 -21.19 4.37
C ALA A 346 -4.38 -19.86 3.71
N HIS A 347 -3.50 -19.07 4.33
CA HIS A 347 -3.09 -17.77 3.80
C HIS A 347 -2.20 -17.90 2.56
N VAL A 348 -1.28 -18.88 2.56
CA VAL A 348 -0.47 -19.22 1.38
C VAL A 348 -1.38 -19.74 0.25
N GLU A 349 -2.35 -20.61 0.57
CA GLU A 349 -3.32 -21.08 -0.42
C GLU A 349 -4.17 -19.94 -1.01
N PHE A 350 -4.63 -19.00 -0.18
CA PHE A 350 -5.36 -17.83 -0.66
C PHE A 350 -4.50 -16.98 -1.61
N ALA A 351 -3.28 -16.63 -1.19
CA ALA A 351 -2.37 -15.79 -1.97
C ALA A 351 -1.87 -16.48 -3.26
N ARG A 352 -1.79 -17.81 -3.28
CA ARG A 352 -1.42 -18.62 -4.47
C ARG A 352 -2.31 -18.30 -5.67
N GLY A 353 -3.61 -18.07 -5.45
CA GLY A 353 -4.57 -17.94 -6.55
C GLY A 353 -4.95 -16.53 -6.98
N VAL A 354 -4.74 -15.52 -6.13
CA VAL A 354 -5.01 -14.13 -6.51
C VAL A 354 -3.88 -13.58 -7.36
N ALA A 355 -4.18 -12.69 -8.32
CA ALA A 355 -3.24 -12.13 -9.29
C ALA A 355 -2.54 -10.84 -8.84
N ASN A 356 -2.88 -10.32 -7.64
CA ASN A 356 -2.22 -9.17 -7.02
C ASN A 356 -0.69 -9.37 -6.92
N PRO A 357 0.13 -8.31 -6.93
CA PRO A 357 1.46 -8.41 -6.33
C PRO A 357 1.30 -8.71 -4.83
N ILE A 358 2.12 -9.63 -4.31
CA ILE A 358 2.01 -10.14 -2.94
C ILE A 358 3.33 -10.07 -2.19
N GLY A 359 3.23 -9.83 -0.88
CA GLY A 359 4.35 -9.84 0.05
C GLY A 359 4.35 -11.07 0.96
N VAL A 360 5.53 -11.47 1.44
CA VAL A 360 5.67 -12.46 2.52
C VAL A 360 6.68 -11.96 3.54
N LYS A 361 6.32 -11.97 4.82
CA LYS A 361 7.25 -11.65 5.91
C LYS A 361 8.30 -12.76 6.05
N VAL A 362 9.57 -12.36 6.22
CA VAL A 362 10.72 -13.27 6.34
C VAL A 362 11.46 -12.97 7.64
N GLY A 363 11.12 -13.70 8.70
CA GLY A 363 11.79 -13.61 10.00
C GLY A 363 13.17 -14.25 10.04
N SER A 364 13.88 -14.06 11.16
CA SER A 364 15.23 -14.59 11.40
C SER A 364 15.31 -16.13 11.47
N GLY A 365 14.17 -16.80 11.66
CA GLY A 365 14.05 -18.25 11.66
C GLY A 365 13.79 -18.87 10.28
N MET A 366 13.63 -18.07 9.22
CA MET A 366 13.37 -18.58 7.87
C MET A 366 14.49 -19.51 7.40
N LYS A 367 14.12 -20.68 6.89
CA LYS A 367 15.04 -21.63 6.26
C LYS A 367 15.09 -21.42 4.74
N VAL A 368 16.22 -21.76 4.13
CA VAL A 368 16.42 -21.65 2.67
C VAL A 368 15.38 -22.46 1.91
N ASP A 369 15.23 -23.75 2.22
CA ASP A 369 14.31 -24.64 1.50
C ASP A 369 12.86 -24.19 1.62
N GLU A 370 12.47 -23.75 2.81
CA GLU A 370 11.13 -23.20 3.07
C GLU A 370 10.87 -21.95 2.23
N LEU A 371 11.84 -21.02 2.16
CA LEU A 371 11.72 -19.81 1.36
C LEU A 371 11.64 -20.10 -0.15
N LEU A 372 12.43 -21.06 -0.64
CA LEU A 372 12.37 -21.50 -2.04
C LEU A 372 11.02 -22.12 -2.38
N CYS A 373 10.47 -22.98 -1.51
CA CYS A 373 9.13 -23.51 -1.67
C CYS A 373 8.05 -22.42 -1.66
N LEU A 374 8.16 -21.41 -0.79
CA LEU A 374 7.25 -20.26 -0.81
C LEU A 374 7.34 -19.50 -2.15
N CYS A 375 8.54 -19.30 -2.70
CA CYS A 375 8.71 -18.69 -4.01
C CYS A 375 8.04 -19.51 -5.12
N ASP A 376 8.16 -20.83 -5.10
CA ASP A 376 7.55 -21.72 -6.10
C ASP A 376 6.03 -21.72 -6.04
N ILE A 377 5.46 -21.67 -4.83
CA ILE A 377 4.00 -21.62 -4.64
C ILE A 377 3.44 -20.27 -5.06
N LEU A 378 4.09 -19.17 -4.65
CA LEU A 378 3.53 -17.83 -4.74
C LEU A 378 3.92 -17.09 -6.04
N ASN A 379 5.01 -17.52 -6.68
CA ASN A 379 5.47 -17.01 -7.97
C ASN A 379 5.89 -18.16 -8.91
N PRO A 380 4.99 -19.09 -9.26
CA PRO A 380 5.32 -20.30 -10.03
C PRO A 380 5.83 -20.00 -11.46
N ARG A 381 5.53 -18.81 -11.99
CA ARG A 381 5.99 -18.34 -13.30
C ARG A 381 7.26 -17.49 -13.24
N ASN A 382 7.82 -17.31 -12.04
CA ASN A 382 8.99 -16.48 -11.78
C ASN A 382 8.86 -15.05 -12.36
N GLU A 383 7.66 -14.45 -12.26
CA GLU A 383 7.37 -13.13 -12.81
C GLU A 383 7.97 -12.02 -11.94
N MET A 384 8.68 -11.09 -12.56
CA MET A 384 9.17 -9.89 -11.87
C MET A 384 8.00 -9.04 -11.35
N GLY A 385 8.12 -8.58 -10.11
CA GLY A 385 7.11 -7.77 -9.44
C GLY A 385 5.93 -8.55 -8.85
N ARG A 386 5.86 -9.88 -9.03
CA ARG A 386 4.83 -10.73 -8.43
C ARG A 386 5.02 -10.89 -6.92
N LEU A 387 6.23 -11.24 -6.50
CA LEU A 387 6.54 -11.60 -5.10
C LEU A 387 7.56 -10.64 -4.50
N THR A 388 7.21 -10.13 -3.32
CA THR A 388 8.08 -9.30 -2.48
C THR A 388 8.41 -10.03 -1.19
N LEU A 389 9.69 -10.13 -0.86
CA LEU A 389 10.18 -10.71 0.40
C LEU A 389 10.48 -9.58 1.38
N ILE A 390 9.78 -9.61 2.52
CA ILE A 390 9.78 -8.53 3.52
C ILE A 390 10.56 -9.01 4.75
N THR A 391 11.86 -8.72 4.82
CA THR A 391 12.73 -9.20 5.90
C THR A 391 12.43 -8.49 7.22
N ARG A 392 12.33 -9.22 8.33
CA ARG A 392 12.14 -8.65 9.68
C ARG A 392 12.93 -9.43 10.72
N MET A 393 14.25 -9.34 10.63
CA MET A 393 15.16 -10.21 11.39
C MET A 393 15.63 -9.58 12.69
N GLY A 394 15.53 -8.27 12.82
CA GLY A 394 16.12 -7.51 13.91
C GLY A 394 17.59 -7.20 13.61
N SER A 395 18.09 -6.06 14.09
CA SER A 395 19.46 -5.60 13.82
C SER A 395 20.51 -6.61 14.29
N LYS A 396 20.23 -7.31 15.40
CA LYS A 396 21.12 -8.35 15.94
C LYS A 396 21.29 -9.58 15.04
N ASN A 397 20.35 -9.85 14.13
CA ASN A 397 20.34 -11.09 13.36
C ASN A 397 20.55 -10.88 11.87
N LEU A 398 20.08 -9.77 11.30
CA LEU A 398 19.95 -9.59 9.84
C LEU A 398 21.27 -9.86 9.11
N ALA A 399 22.35 -9.19 9.52
CA ALA A 399 23.66 -9.32 8.88
C ALA A 399 24.19 -10.76 8.84
N SER A 400 23.85 -11.58 9.85
CA SER A 400 24.30 -12.97 9.94
C SER A 400 23.39 -13.97 9.23
N LYS A 401 22.11 -13.65 9.00
CA LYS A 401 21.10 -14.59 8.50
C LYS A 401 20.69 -14.34 7.06
N LEU A 402 20.49 -13.08 6.68
CA LEU A 402 20.02 -12.71 5.34
C LEU A 402 20.95 -13.17 4.20
N PRO A 403 22.30 -13.14 4.32
CA PRO A 403 23.19 -13.54 3.23
C PRO A 403 22.90 -14.95 2.67
N TYR A 404 22.59 -15.91 3.54
CA TYR A 404 22.29 -17.29 3.14
C TYR A 404 21.03 -17.38 2.26
N LEU A 405 19.98 -16.63 2.62
CA LEU A 405 18.74 -16.60 1.86
C LEU A 405 18.93 -15.91 0.50
N VAL A 406 19.63 -14.77 0.49
CA VAL A 406 19.91 -14.01 -0.73
C VAL A 406 20.71 -14.83 -1.73
N ARG A 407 21.78 -15.51 -1.28
CA ARG A 407 22.59 -16.39 -2.15
C ARG A 407 21.78 -17.52 -2.76
N ALA A 408 20.94 -18.18 -1.95
CA ALA A 408 20.13 -19.29 -2.43
C ALA A 408 19.15 -18.85 -3.52
N LEU A 409 18.42 -17.75 -3.29
CA LEU A 409 17.46 -17.25 -4.28
C LEU A 409 18.14 -16.72 -5.55
N LYS A 410 19.31 -16.09 -5.40
CA LYS A 410 20.14 -15.67 -6.55
C LYS A 410 20.59 -16.88 -7.37
N LYS A 411 21.07 -17.96 -6.71
CA LYS A 411 21.49 -19.20 -7.37
C LYS A 411 20.34 -19.85 -8.14
N GLU A 412 19.14 -19.87 -7.55
CA GLU A 412 17.93 -20.42 -8.17
C GLU A 412 17.25 -19.48 -9.17
N GLY A 413 17.83 -18.29 -9.41
CA GLY A 413 17.30 -17.31 -10.36
C GLY A 413 15.89 -16.79 -10.02
N LYS A 414 15.53 -16.72 -8.74
CA LYS A 414 14.20 -16.26 -8.30
C LYS A 414 14.07 -14.74 -8.43
N ASN A 415 13.06 -14.31 -9.18
CA ASN A 415 12.69 -12.91 -9.36
C ASN A 415 11.78 -12.48 -8.21
N VAL A 416 12.37 -11.74 -7.28
CA VAL A 416 11.66 -11.17 -6.12
C VAL A 416 12.08 -9.72 -5.90
N VAL A 417 11.20 -8.94 -5.28
CA VAL A 417 11.57 -7.64 -4.69
C VAL A 417 11.98 -7.89 -3.24
N TRP A 418 13.19 -7.46 -2.86
CA TRP A 418 13.60 -7.48 -1.46
C TRP A 418 13.26 -6.15 -0.80
N ILE A 419 12.53 -6.17 0.32
CA ILE A 419 12.33 -5.00 1.17
C ILE A 419 12.63 -5.35 2.63
N THR A 420 13.08 -4.37 3.41
CA THR A 420 13.31 -4.56 4.85
C THR A 420 12.23 -3.91 5.70
N ASP A 421 11.64 -4.71 6.59
CA ASP A 421 10.82 -4.31 7.73
C ASP A 421 11.70 -4.31 8.99
N ALA A 422 12.38 -3.19 9.21
CA ALA A 422 13.24 -2.98 10.36
C ALA A 422 12.48 -2.68 11.66
N MET A 423 11.15 -2.83 11.66
CA MET A 423 10.32 -2.48 12.81
C MET A 423 10.05 -3.69 13.69
N HIS A 424 9.46 -4.74 13.09
CA HIS A 424 8.93 -5.85 13.84
C HIS A 424 10.04 -6.64 14.56
N GLY A 425 11.22 -6.78 13.94
CA GLY A 425 12.37 -7.49 14.50
C GLY A 425 13.00 -6.83 15.73
N ASN A 426 12.76 -5.53 15.93
CA ASN A 426 13.43 -4.68 16.92
C ASN A 426 12.52 -4.24 18.08
N THR A 427 11.39 -4.90 18.27
CA THR A 427 10.45 -4.58 19.36
C THR A 427 10.92 -5.19 20.68
N TYR A 428 10.92 -4.40 21.75
CA TYR A 428 11.20 -4.85 23.11
C TYR A 428 10.22 -4.20 24.11
N LYS A 429 10.21 -4.67 25.36
CA LYS A 429 9.43 -4.07 26.44
C LYS A 429 10.36 -3.30 27.39
N THR A 430 9.94 -2.11 27.83
CA THR A 430 10.60 -1.34 28.88
C THR A 430 10.48 -2.05 30.25
N SER A 431 11.18 -1.54 31.25
CA SER A 431 11.01 -1.96 32.66
C SER A 431 9.58 -1.78 33.16
N SER A 432 8.86 -0.76 32.66
CA SER A 432 7.44 -0.52 32.93
C SER A 432 6.47 -1.39 32.11
N GLY A 433 6.99 -2.30 31.27
CA GLY A 433 6.19 -3.24 30.47
C GLY A 433 5.62 -2.66 29.16
N VAL A 434 5.87 -1.39 28.86
CA VAL A 434 5.45 -0.72 27.62
C VAL A 434 6.28 -1.24 26.46
N LYS A 435 5.63 -1.61 25.35
CA LYS A 435 6.35 -1.97 24.13
C LYS A 435 6.93 -0.73 23.48
N THR A 436 8.18 -0.79 23.06
CA THR A 436 8.82 0.27 22.26
C THR A 436 9.82 -0.34 21.27
N ARG A 437 10.42 0.51 20.43
CA ARG A 437 11.49 0.17 19.50
C ARG A 437 12.56 1.25 19.58
N SER A 438 13.82 0.86 19.38
CA SER A 438 14.93 1.81 19.31
C SER A 438 15.12 2.25 17.87
N TRP A 439 15.07 3.56 17.62
CA TRP A 439 15.36 4.15 16.32
C TRP A 439 16.75 3.73 15.80
N ASN A 440 17.75 3.65 16.68
CA ASN A 440 19.10 3.22 16.31
C ASN A 440 19.14 1.78 15.81
N HIS A 441 18.44 0.85 16.47
CA HIS A 441 18.35 -0.53 16.00
C HIS A 441 17.56 -0.64 14.68
N ILE A 442 16.51 0.18 14.51
CA ILE A 442 15.78 0.27 13.23
C ILE A 442 16.74 0.68 12.11
N LEU A 443 17.52 1.75 12.31
CA LEU A 443 18.49 2.21 11.32
C LEU A 443 19.62 1.20 11.07
N GLU A 444 20.09 0.51 12.12
CA GLU A 444 21.12 -0.52 12.01
C GLU A 444 20.66 -1.67 11.10
N GLU A 445 19.44 -2.20 11.31
CA GLU A 445 18.89 -3.25 10.43
C GLU A 445 18.74 -2.78 8.98
N VAL A 446 18.35 -1.51 8.77
CA VAL A 446 18.32 -0.90 7.42
C VAL A 446 19.71 -0.87 6.81
N ARG A 447 20.73 -0.39 7.53
CA ARG A 447 22.12 -0.33 7.04
C ARG A 447 22.65 -1.73 6.69
N ASP A 448 22.42 -2.71 7.56
CA ASP A 448 22.82 -4.09 7.32
C ASP A 448 22.13 -4.69 6.10
N PHE A 449 20.83 -4.40 5.89
CA PHE A 449 20.10 -4.85 4.72
C PHE A 449 20.74 -4.36 3.42
N PHE A 450 21.06 -3.06 3.34
CA PHE A 450 21.77 -2.50 2.18
C PHE A 450 23.19 -3.06 2.02
N ALA A 451 23.91 -3.28 3.13
CA ALA A 451 25.26 -3.85 3.11
C ALA A 451 25.27 -5.29 2.59
N VAL A 452 24.35 -6.13 3.06
CA VAL A 452 24.19 -7.52 2.61
C VAL A 452 23.89 -7.57 1.11
N HIS A 453 22.92 -6.79 0.64
CA HIS A 453 22.58 -6.78 -0.79
C HIS A 453 23.76 -6.33 -1.66
N ARG A 454 24.51 -5.31 -1.23
CA ARG A 454 25.73 -4.87 -1.91
C ARG A 454 26.78 -5.99 -1.95
N ALA A 455 27.06 -6.63 -0.83
CA ALA A 455 28.06 -7.70 -0.73
C ALA A 455 27.70 -8.93 -1.57
N GLU A 456 26.41 -9.28 -1.63
CA GLU A 456 25.91 -10.42 -2.40
C GLU A 456 25.66 -10.07 -3.88
N GLY A 457 25.90 -8.82 -4.30
CA GLY A 457 25.68 -8.34 -5.67
C GLY A 457 24.21 -8.50 -6.08
N THR A 458 23.29 -8.09 -5.21
CA THR A 458 21.83 -8.09 -5.42
C THR A 458 21.26 -6.74 -5.04
N ARG A 459 19.96 -6.53 -5.26
CA ARG A 459 19.32 -5.24 -5.05
C ARG A 459 18.50 -5.19 -3.76
N ALA A 460 18.81 -4.21 -2.92
CA ALA A 460 17.94 -3.75 -1.85
C ALA A 460 16.80 -2.93 -2.48
N GLY A 461 15.63 -3.55 -2.64
CA GLY A 461 14.52 -3.01 -3.43
C GLY A 461 13.62 -2.02 -2.69
N GLY A 462 13.69 -1.93 -1.36
CA GLY A 462 12.83 -1.03 -0.61
C GLY A 462 12.82 -1.20 0.90
N VAL A 463 11.92 -0.47 1.54
CA VAL A 463 11.70 -0.45 2.99
C VAL A 463 10.21 -0.53 3.35
N HIS A 464 9.92 -1.06 4.53
CA HIS A 464 8.59 -1.24 5.09
C HIS A 464 8.56 -0.75 6.55
N PHE A 465 7.78 0.28 6.85
CA PHE A 465 7.72 0.87 8.19
C PHE A 465 6.32 0.97 8.76
N GLU A 466 6.22 0.89 10.08
CA GLU A 466 5.04 1.31 10.84
C GLU A 466 5.29 2.74 11.32
N MET A 467 4.49 3.67 10.81
CA MET A 467 4.72 5.11 10.98
C MET A 467 3.39 5.87 10.98
N THR A 468 3.40 7.07 11.57
CA THR A 468 2.26 7.99 11.57
C THR A 468 2.73 9.42 11.28
N GLY A 469 1.86 10.25 10.73
CA GLY A 469 2.13 11.67 10.56
C GLY A 469 2.02 12.49 11.85
N LYS A 470 1.60 11.86 12.96
CA LYS A 470 1.47 12.48 14.28
C LYS A 470 2.82 12.48 15.02
N GLU A 471 3.06 13.50 15.84
CA GLU A 471 4.20 13.55 16.77
C GLU A 471 3.89 12.77 18.05
N VAL A 472 3.85 11.43 17.92
CA VAL A 472 3.63 10.47 19.04
C VAL A 472 4.94 10.11 19.74
N THR A 473 4.84 9.56 20.96
CA THR A 473 5.99 9.11 21.76
C THR A 473 6.02 7.58 21.89
N GLU A 474 6.20 6.89 20.77
CA GLU A 474 6.08 5.42 20.70
C GLU A 474 7.43 4.68 20.54
N CYS A 475 8.35 5.22 19.74
CA CYS A 475 9.71 4.68 19.56
C CYS A 475 10.75 5.57 20.27
N VAL A 476 11.73 4.97 20.93
CA VAL A 476 12.81 5.71 21.62
C VAL A 476 13.93 6.11 20.65
N GLY A 477 14.65 7.18 20.99
CA GLY A 477 15.77 7.72 20.23
C GLY A 477 15.31 8.59 19.04
N GLY A 478 16.12 8.59 17.99
CA GLY A 478 16.04 9.59 16.93
C GLY A 478 16.61 10.93 17.39
N MET A 479 16.48 11.94 16.54
CA MET A 479 17.10 13.26 16.74
C MET A 479 16.62 14.02 17.97
N VAL A 480 15.38 13.78 18.41
CA VAL A 480 14.79 14.37 19.63
C VAL A 480 15.23 13.60 20.88
N ASP A 481 15.98 12.50 20.71
CA ASP A 481 16.50 11.63 21.77
C ASP A 481 15.41 11.18 22.76
N LEU A 482 14.28 10.74 22.19
CA LEU A 482 13.09 10.36 22.96
C LEU A 482 13.43 9.25 23.95
N LYS A 483 13.19 9.50 25.24
CA LYS A 483 13.52 8.57 26.31
C LYS A 483 12.34 7.65 26.66
N ALA A 484 12.65 6.50 27.26
CA ALA A 484 11.63 5.51 27.62
C ALA A 484 10.60 6.06 28.62
N GLU A 485 11.00 7.03 29.44
CA GLU A 485 10.18 7.72 30.42
C GLU A 485 9.13 8.63 29.77
N SER A 486 9.41 9.17 28.58
CA SER A 486 8.50 10.04 27.81
C SER A 486 7.49 9.27 26.98
N LEU A 487 7.54 7.93 26.96
CA LEU A 487 6.59 7.13 26.18
C LEU A 487 5.14 7.37 26.62
N SER A 488 4.88 7.61 27.90
CA SER A 488 3.51 7.85 28.39
C SER A 488 2.93 9.21 28.00
N GLU A 489 3.73 10.14 27.46
CA GLU A 489 3.26 11.48 27.11
C GLU A 489 2.22 11.46 25.97
N ARG A 490 2.44 10.60 24.96
CA ARG A 490 1.56 10.47 23.80
C ARG A 490 1.72 9.12 23.08
N TYR A 491 1.45 8.04 23.79
CA TYR A 491 1.38 6.69 23.22
C TYR A 491 -0.03 6.39 22.71
N GLU A 492 -0.24 6.46 21.39
CA GLU A 492 -1.59 6.33 20.79
C GLU A 492 -1.83 4.94 20.16
N SER A 493 -0.77 4.21 19.77
CA SER A 493 -0.91 2.91 19.12
C SER A 493 -1.52 1.84 20.03
N LEU A 494 -2.54 1.15 19.53
CA LEU A 494 -3.20 0.03 20.21
C LEU A 494 -2.44 -1.30 20.07
N CYS A 495 -1.42 -1.35 19.21
CA CYS A 495 -0.72 -2.58 18.86
C CYS A 495 0.79 -2.46 19.09
N ASP A 496 1.54 -2.06 18.07
CA ASP A 496 2.99 -1.93 18.13
C ASP A 496 3.40 -0.45 17.92
N PRO A 497 4.51 -0.02 18.53
CA PRO A 497 4.97 1.38 18.51
C PRO A 497 5.40 1.83 17.11
N ARG A 498 4.89 2.96 16.64
CA ARG A 498 5.17 3.54 15.32
C ARG A 498 6.30 4.57 15.39
N LEU A 499 6.96 4.79 14.26
CA LEU A 499 7.77 5.99 14.09
C LEU A 499 6.83 7.20 14.04
N ASN A 500 7.17 8.25 14.78
CA ASN A 500 6.51 9.54 14.59
C ASN A 500 7.01 10.22 13.30
N LEU A 501 6.43 11.38 12.97
CA LEU A 501 6.78 12.10 11.74
C LEU A 501 8.27 12.47 11.70
N SER A 502 8.80 13.06 12.76
CA SER A 502 10.21 13.48 12.83
C SER A 502 11.17 12.30 12.64
N GLN A 503 10.95 11.19 13.36
CA GLN A 503 11.77 9.97 13.26
C GLN A 503 11.67 9.31 11.87
N SER A 504 10.49 9.37 11.23
CA SER A 504 10.27 8.83 9.89
C SER A 504 11.06 9.61 8.83
N LEU A 505 11.06 10.94 8.92
CA LEU A 505 11.82 11.80 8.02
C LEU A 505 13.31 11.66 8.23
N GLU A 506 13.76 11.58 9.48
CA GLU A 506 15.16 11.32 9.82
C GLU A 506 15.65 10.02 9.18
N LEU A 507 14.86 8.95 9.28
CA LEU A 507 15.19 7.65 8.69
C LEU A 507 15.24 7.73 7.15
N ALA A 508 14.34 8.49 6.52
CA ALA A 508 14.37 8.71 5.08
C ALA A 508 15.65 9.40 4.60
N PHE A 509 16.20 10.36 5.35
CA PHE A 509 17.49 10.98 5.03
C PHE A 509 18.66 10.00 5.11
N GLU A 510 18.71 9.20 6.16
CA GLU A 510 19.76 8.19 6.32
C GLU A 510 19.73 7.19 5.15
N ILE A 511 18.53 6.75 4.74
CA ILE A 511 18.37 5.87 3.58
C ILE A 511 18.76 6.57 2.27
N ALA A 512 18.35 7.83 2.08
CA ALA A 512 18.69 8.62 0.91
C ALA A 512 20.22 8.76 0.75
N GLU A 513 20.97 8.97 1.84
CA GLU A 513 22.43 9.01 1.82
C GLU A 513 23.05 7.63 1.51
N ILE A 514 22.49 6.53 2.00
CA ILE A 514 22.92 5.18 1.62
C ILE A 514 22.75 4.96 0.10
N LEU A 515 21.59 5.32 -0.45
CA LEU A 515 21.26 5.18 -1.87
C LEU A 515 22.17 6.05 -2.75
N LYS A 516 22.39 7.30 -2.36
CA LYS A 516 23.30 8.23 -3.04
C LYS A 516 24.72 7.68 -3.11
N ARG A 517 25.25 7.14 -2.01
CA ARG A 517 26.58 6.51 -1.98
C ARG A 517 26.65 5.27 -2.86
N GLN A 518 25.60 4.43 -2.90
CA GLN A 518 25.57 3.27 -3.79
C GLN A 518 25.68 3.68 -5.25
N ARG A 519 24.95 4.71 -5.66
CA ARG A 519 24.99 5.24 -7.02
C ARG A 519 26.35 5.80 -7.41
N GLN A 520 27.07 6.45 -6.49
CA GLN A 520 28.41 7.00 -6.76
C GLN A 520 29.50 5.93 -6.91
N HIS A 521 29.25 4.71 -6.43
CA HIS A 521 30.21 3.58 -6.49
C HIS A 521 29.80 2.51 -7.53
N SER A 522 28.70 2.72 -8.25
CA SER A 522 28.21 1.88 -9.34
C SER A 522 28.55 2.54 -10.67
#